data_AF-A0A285JKI6-F1
#
_entry.id   AF-A0A285JKI6-F1
#
_cell.length_a   1.000
_cell.length_b   1.000
_cell.length_c   1.000
_cell.angle_alpha   90.00
_cell.angle_beta   90.00
_cell.angle_gamma   90.00
#
_symmetry.space_group_name_H-M   'P 1'
#
loop_
_entity.id
_entity.type
_entity.pdbx_description
1 polymer ?
#
loop_
_entity_poly.entity_id
_entity_poly.type
_entity_poly.pdbx_seq_one_letter_code
_entity_poly.pdbx_strand_id
1 'polypeptide(L)'
;MTALLIDHETIRELLTRLEGLSGDARREVIFTAAIESGGIFHGPVAGNAALHLHRIPVVGATEDEVIDAWIRKASERLSDDLPAAS
;
A
#
# COMPACT_ATOMS: atom_id res chain seq x y z
N MET A 1 11.57 -18.64 13.98
CA MET A 1 10.29 -18.09 13.48
C MET A 1 10.60 -16.72 12.91
N THR A 2 10.93 -16.68 11.63
CA THR A 2 11.20 -15.45 10.89
C THR A 2 9.91 -14.65 10.85
N ALA A 3 9.95 -13.41 11.35
CA ALA A 3 8.99 -12.41 10.92
C ALA A 3 9.00 -12.46 9.40
N LEU A 4 7.88 -12.86 8.78
CA LEU A 4 7.72 -12.76 7.33
C LEU A 4 8.01 -11.29 7.02
N LEU A 5 9.22 -11.02 6.50
CA LEU A 5 9.55 -9.78 5.84
C LEU A 5 8.34 -9.50 4.97
N ILE A 6 7.80 -8.30 5.12
CA ILE A 6 6.73 -7.85 4.24
C ILE A 6 7.18 -8.20 2.83
N ASP A 7 6.31 -8.83 2.05
CA ASP A 7 6.72 -9.36 0.74
C ASP A 7 7.13 -8.22 -0.20
N HIS A 8 8.41 -7.86 -0.18
CA HIS A 8 8.97 -6.68 -0.84
C HIS A 8 8.91 -6.77 -2.34
N GLU A 9 8.97 -8.00 -2.88
CA GLU A 9 8.82 -8.23 -4.30
C GLU A 9 7.40 -7.84 -4.73
N THR A 10 6.38 -8.36 -4.03
CA THR A 10 4.99 -7.99 -4.28
C THR A 10 4.73 -6.49 -4.07
N ILE A 11 5.31 -5.87 -3.04
CA ILE A 11 5.20 -4.41 -2.87
C ILE A 11 5.84 -3.65 -4.03
N ARG A 12 7.04 -4.05 -4.45
CA ARG A 12 7.76 -3.39 -5.54
C ARG A 12 6.98 -3.50 -6.84
N GLU A 13 6.49 -4.68 -7.18
CA GLU A 13 5.65 -4.90 -8.36
C GLU A 13 4.37 -4.06 -8.32
N LEU A 14 3.72 -3.97 -7.17
CA LEU A 14 2.53 -3.15 -7.01
C LEU A 14 2.85 -1.66 -7.18
N LEU A 15 3.93 -1.15 -6.59
CA LEU A 15 4.36 0.23 -6.78
C LEU A 15 4.62 0.53 -8.26
N THR A 16 5.32 -0.36 -8.98
CA THR A 16 5.54 -0.24 -10.42
C THR A 16 4.22 -0.19 -11.19
N ARG A 17 3.24 -1.02 -10.84
CA ARG A 17 1.91 -1.03 -11.49
C ARG A 17 1.13 0.27 -11.25
N LEU A 18 1.40 0.98 -10.15
CA LEU A 18 0.74 2.24 -9.80
C LEU A 18 1.38 3.46 -10.46
N GLU A 19 2.60 3.33 -11.01
CA GLU A 19 3.31 4.44 -11.65
C GLU A 19 2.49 5.04 -12.80
N GLY A 20 2.30 6.35 -12.76
CA GLY A 20 1.53 7.09 -13.77
C GLY A 20 0.01 6.89 -13.71
N LEU A 21 -0.51 6.03 -12.82
CA LEU A 21 -1.95 5.86 -12.64
C LEU A 21 -2.53 6.97 -11.75
N SER A 22 -3.76 7.36 -12.05
CA SER A 22 -4.55 8.30 -11.25
C SER A 22 -6.04 7.92 -11.27
N GLY A 23 -6.83 8.51 -10.39
CA GLY A 23 -8.28 8.31 -10.35
C GLY A 23 -8.69 6.84 -10.22
N ASP A 24 -9.64 6.42 -11.04
CA ASP A 24 -10.28 5.09 -10.93
C ASP A 24 -9.32 3.94 -11.21
N ALA A 25 -8.42 4.07 -12.19
CA ALA A 25 -7.46 3.03 -12.52
C ALA A 25 -6.48 2.76 -11.36
N ARG A 26 -6.04 3.83 -10.68
CA ARG A 26 -5.18 3.71 -9.49
C ARG A 26 -5.92 3.02 -8.35
N ARG A 27 -7.19 3.37 -8.13
CA ARG A 27 -8.05 2.74 -7.12
C ARG A 27 -8.22 1.26 -7.42
N GLU A 28 -8.64 0.90 -8.64
CA GLU A 28 -8.87 -0.49 -9.04
C GLU A 28 -7.67 -1.37 -8.73
N VAL A 29 -6.45 -0.95 -9.10
CA VAL A 29 -5.22 -1.71 -8.82
C VAL A 29 -5.01 -1.93 -7.31
N ILE A 30 -5.24 -0.92 -6.46
CA ILE A 30 -5.14 -1.06 -5.00
C ILE A 30 -6.19 -2.02 -4.45
N PHE A 31 -7.43 -1.91 -4.91
CA PHE A 31 -8.53 -2.78 -4.46
C PHE A 31 -8.26 -4.24 -4.84
N THR A 32 -7.84 -4.48 -6.09
CA THR A 32 -7.46 -5.81 -6.55
C THR A 32 -6.33 -6.37 -5.69
N ALA A 33 -5.28 -5.60 -5.44
CA ALA A 33 -4.17 -6.05 -4.59
C ALA A 33 -4.60 -6.33 -3.13
N ALA A 34 -5.52 -5.53 -2.57
CA ALA A 34 -6.10 -5.78 -1.25
C ALA A 34 -6.86 -7.11 -1.22
N ILE A 35 -7.69 -7.39 -2.22
CA ILE A 35 -8.43 -8.66 -2.31
C ILE A 35 -7.48 -9.85 -2.47
N GLU A 36 -6.52 -9.76 -3.40
CA GLU A 36 -5.56 -10.83 -3.73
C GLU A 36 -4.65 -11.18 -2.55
N SER A 37 -4.27 -10.18 -1.74
CA SER A 37 -3.38 -10.37 -0.59
C SER A 37 -4.10 -10.66 0.73
N GLY A 38 -5.44 -10.67 0.74
CA GLY A 38 -6.23 -10.71 1.98
C GLY A 38 -6.12 -9.44 2.83
N GLY A 39 -5.68 -8.34 2.22
CA GLY A 39 -5.71 -7.00 2.79
C GLY A 39 -7.13 -6.46 2.94
N ILE A 40 -7.25 -5.37 3.68
CA ILE A 40 -8.53 -4.72 3.98
C ILE A 40 -8.48 -3.30 3.43
N PHE A 41 -9.48 -2.92 2.65
CA PHE A 41 -9.74 -1.54 2.28
C PHE A 41 -11.14 -1.14 2.70
N HIS A 42 -11.25 -0.11 3.53
CA HIS A 42 -12.51 0.52 3.89
C HIS A 42 -12.57 1.89 3.22
N GLY A 43 -13.54 2.05 2.32
CA GLY A 43 -13.90 3.35 1.77
C GLY A 43 -14.41 4.31 2.86
N PRO A 44 -14.55 5.60 2.56
CA PRO A 44 -14.77 6.64 3.55
C PRO A 44 -16.16 6.52 4.19
N VAL A 45 -16.25 5.82 5.32
CA VAL A 45 -17.43 5.85 6.18
C VAL A 45 -17.25 6.97 7.19
N ALA A 46 -18.19 7.91 7.21
CA ALA A 46 -18.12 9.11 8.05
C ALA A 46 -16.83 9.95 7.84
N GLY A 47 -16.33 10.00 6.61
CA GLY A 47 -15.15 10.79 6.25
C GLY A 47 -13.82 10.19 6.71
N ASN A 48 -13.77 8.88 6.94
CA ASN A 48 -12.53 8.15 7.25
C ASN A 48 -12.40 6.89 6.39
N ALA A 49 -11.29 6.80 5.65
CA ALA A 49 -10.88 5.63 4.90
C ALA A 49 -9.69 4.93 5.59
N ALA A 50 -9.60 3.61 5.45
CA ALA A 50 -8.52 2.80 6.00
C ALA A 50 -8.03 1.77 4.98
N LEU A 51 -6.71 1.60 4.88
CA LEU A 51 -6.08 0.61 4.02
C LEU A 51 -5.05 -0.19 4.83
N HIS A 52 -5.25 -1.49 4.83
CA HIS A 52 -4.38 -2.48 5.44
C HIS A 52 -3.96 -3.47 4.35
N LEU A 53 -2.89 -3.13 3.63
CA LEU A 53 -2.39 -3.94 2.52
C LEU A 53 -0.94 -4.31 2.80
N HIS A 54 -0.59 -5.59 2.63
CA HIS A 54 0.74 -6.15 2.93
C HIS A 54 1.27 -5.75 4.32
N ARG A 55 0.41 -5.82 5.36
CA ARG A 55 0.73 -5.42 6.75
C ARG A 55 1.19 -3.97 6.89
N ILE A 56 0.80 -3.09 5.96
CA ILE A 56 0.97 -1.64 6.07
C ILE A 56 -0.39 -1.02 6.40
N PRO A 57 -0.63 -0.64 7.67
CA PRO A 57 -1.84 0.07 8.05
C PRO A 57 -1.69 1.57 7.84
N VAL A 58 -2.66 2.17 7.15
CA VAL A 58 -2.80 3.61 6.97
C VAL A 58 -4.27 4.02 7.08
N VAL A 59 -4.49 5.27 7.46
CA VAL A 59 -5.81 5.90 7.54
C VAL A 59 -5.72 7.28 6.90
N GLY A 60 -6.82 7.74 6.32
CA GLY A 60 -6.96 9.07 5.70
C GLY A 60 -8.41 9.53 5.73
N ALA A 61 -8.65 10.82 5.48
CA ALA A 61 -10.02 11.34 5.40
C ALA A 61 -10.70 10.93 4.08
N THR A 62 -9.91 10.69 3.03
CA THR A 62 -10.36 10.25 1.71
C THR A 62 -9.66 8.97 1.25
N GLU A 63 -10.20 8.33 0.22
CA GLU A 63 -9.58 7.17 -0.44
C GLU A 63 -8.20 7.53 -1.02
N ASP A 64 -8.10 8.69 -1.66
CA ASP A 64 -6.85 9.13 -2.28
C ASP A 64 -5.76 9.39 -1.23
N GLU A 65 -6.11 10.05 -0.12
CA GLU A 65 -5.17 10.27 0.97
C GLU A 65 -4.64 8.97 1.58
N VAL A 66 -5.52 7.97 1.76
CA VAL A 66 -5.09 6.69 2.34
C VAL A 66 -4.26 5.89 1.34
N ILE A 67 -4.55 5.96 0.03
CA ILE A 67 -3.72 5.34 -1.02
C ILE A 67 -2.34 6.01 -1.08
N ASP A 68 -2.27 7.34 -1.08
CA ASP A 68 -1.02 8.09 -1.10
C ASP A 68 -0.18 7.82 0.15
N ALA A 69 -0.82 7.74 1.32
CA ALA A 69 -0.18 7.35 2.56
C ALA A 69 0.36 5.93 2.52
N TRP A 70 -0.37 4.99 1.92
CA TRP A 70 0.09 3.61 1.75
C TRP A 70 1.30 3.53 0.83
N ILE A 71 1.24 4.18 -0.35
CA ILE A 71 2.35 4.23 -1.32
C ILE A 71 3.62 4.75 -0.64
N ARG A 72 3.50 5.87 0.08
CA ARG A 72 4.64 6.46 0.81
C ARG A 72 5.22 5.49 1.83
N LYS A 73 4.40 4.90 2.69
CA LYS A 73 4.89 3.94 3.70
C LYS A 73 5.47 2.66 3.07
N ALA A 74 4.92 2.23 1.94
CA ALA A 74 5.44 1.09 1.20
C ALA A 74 6.84 1.39 0.65
N SER A 75 7.05 2.57 0.06
CA SER A 75 8.36 3.03 -0.41
C SER A 75 9.38 3.20 0.71
N GLU A 76 8.97 3.79 1.84
CA GLU A 76 9.80 3.93 3.05
C GLU A 76 10.28 2.55 3.53
N ARG A 77 9.38 1.56 3.64
CA ARG A 77 9.74 0.20 4.07
C ARG A 77 10.68 -0.53 3.12
N LEU A 78 10.52 -0.35 1.82
CA LEU A 78 11.47 -0.91 0.84
C LEU A 78 12.86 -0.28 0.95
N SER A 79 12.96 0.96 1.43
CA SER A 79 14.22 1.69 1.59
C SER A 79 14.93 1.33 2.89
N ASP A 80 14.18 1.13 3.97
CA ASP A 80 14.72 0.77 5.29
C ASP A 80 15.39 -0.63 5.33
N ASP A 81 14.99 -1.53 4.42
CA ASP A 81 15.56 -2.88 4.30
C ASP A 81 16.75 -2.97 3.32
N LEU A 82 17.18 -1.85 2.74
CA LEU A 82 18.48 -1.78 2.04
C LEU A 82 19.59 -1.62 3.10
N PRO A 83 20.62 -2.48 3.12
CA PRO A 83 21.74 -2.27 4.04
C PRO A 83 22.35 -0.89 3.75
N ALA A 84 22.55 -0.09 4.80
CA ALA A 84 23.29 1.16 4.70
C ALA A 84 24.60 0.88 3.97
N ALA A 85 24.73 1.41 2.75
CA ALA A 85 25.90 1.20 1.91
C ALA A 85 27.15 1.53 2.72
N SER A 86 27.94 0.50 3.03
CA SER A 86 29.23 0.59 3.72
C SER A 86 30.36 0.65 2.71
#